data_AF-A0A2N0A367-F1
#
_entry.id   AF-A0A2N0A367-F1
#
_cell.length_a   1.000
_cell.length_b   1.000
_cell.length_c   1.000
_cell.angle_alpha   90.00
_cell.angle_beta   90.00
_cell.angle_gamma   90.00
#
_symmetry.space_group_name_H-M   'P 1'
#
loop_
_entity.id
_entity.type
_entity.pdbx_description
1 polymer ?
#
loop_
_entity_poly.entity_id
_entity_poly.type
_entity_poly.pdbx_seq_one_letter_code
_entity_poly.pdbx_strand_id
1 'polypeptide(L)'
;MHEMVRFFAFLLALFTIQCGARLIKKEKLFEINEHYQDKIYSLKKDTKVSMTETFKKGMLVRIYIESTPSLIKVKCFPADQKREHAIGRLIAYQVNEDLEKKTISIEDLDKIVANELTEYKKKK
;
A
#
# COMPACT_ATOMS: atom_id res chain seq x y z
N MET A 1 25.59 -31.62 -31.15
CA MET A 1 24.78 -30.41 -31.45
C MET A 1 23.55 -30.26 -30.54
N HIS A 2 22.79 -31.33 -30.26
CA HIS A 2 21.60 -31.26 -29.37
C HIS A 2 21.87 -30.77 -27.94
N GLU A 3 23.02 -31.11 -27.35
CA GLU A 3 23.34 -30.70 -25.96
C GLU A 3 23.66 -29.21 -25.84
N MET A 4 24.35 -28.62 -26.82
CA MET A 4 24.60 -27.17 -26.85
C MET A 4 23.30 -26.38 -27.04
N VAL A 5 22.37 -26.87 -27.87
CA VAL A 5 21.05 -26.25 -28.06
C VAL A 5 20.22 -26.29 -26.78
N ARG A 6 20.28 -27.39 -26.02
CA ARG A 6 19.62 -27.50 -24.70
C ARG A 6 20.20 -26.54 -23.68
N PHE A 7 21.52 -26.37 -23.67
CA PHE A 7 22.19 -25.43 -22.77
C PHE A 7 21.83 -23.98 -23.07
N PHE A 8 21.80 -23.60 -24.36
CA PHE A 8 21.35 -22.27 -24.79
C PHE A 8 19.87 -22.02 -24.52
N ALA A 9 19.00 -23.02 -24.71
CA ALA A 9 17.58 -22.91 -24.37
C ALA A 9 17.35 -22.76 -22.86
N PHE A 10 18.16 -23.42 -22.02
CA PHE A 10 18.11 -23.28 -20.57
C PHE A 10 18.59 -21.91 -20.09
N LEU A 11 19.67 -21.38 -20.69
CA LEU A 11 20.14 -20.01 -20.46
C LEU A 11 19.12 -18.96 -20.90
N LEU A 12 18.47 -19.16 -22.06
CA LEU A 12 17.41 -18.27 -22.54
C LEU A 12 16.18 -18.27 -21.62
N ALA A 13 15.83 -19.44 -21.04
CA ALA A 13 14.76 -19.56 -20.05
C ALA A 13 15.08 -18.88 -18.71
N LEU A 14 16.36 -18.79 -18.31
CA LEU A 14 16.77 -18.05 -17.11
C LEU A 14 16.62 -16.53 -17.27
N PHE A 15 16.75 -16.00 -18.49
CA PHE A 15 16.56 -14.56 -18.77
C PHE A 15 15.09 -14.12 -18.75
N THR A 16 14.12 -15.04 -18.80
CA THR A 16 12.68 -14.69 -18.72
C THR A 16 12.14 -14.65 -17.29
N ILE A 17 12.95 -14.99 -16.28
CA ILE A 17 12.62 -14.82 -14.86
C ILE A 17 12.83 -13.35 -14.45
N GLN A 18 12.29 -12.41 -15.22
CA GLN A 18 12.19 -11.04 -14.76
C GLN A 18 10.98 -10.96 -13.83
N CYS A 19 11.15 -11.52 -12.63
CA CYS A 19 10.23 -11.36 -11.52
C CYS A 19 10.08 -9.85 -11.27
N GLY A 20 8.93 -9.27 -11.63
CA GLY A 20 8.69 -7.84 -11.47
C GLY A 20 9.02 -7.40 -10.05
N ALA A 21 10.01 -6.52 -9.91
CA ALA A 21 10.43 -6.01 -8.62
C ALA A 21 9.24 -5.32 -7.95
N ARG A 22 8.88 -5.76 -6.73
CA ARG A 22 7.81 -5.11 -5.97
C ARG A 22 8.24 -3.72 -5.53
N LEU A 23 7.31 -2.77 -5.59
CA LEU A 23 7.49 -1.42 -5.04
C LEU A 23 7.85 -1.44 -3.55
N ILE A 24 7.21 -2.35 -2.80
CA ILE A 24 7.54 -2.66 -1.41
C ILE A 24 7.82 -4.17 -1.32
N LYS A 25 9.00 -4.52 -0.83
CA LYS A 25 9.34 -5.92 -0.51
C LYS A 25 8.39 -6.49 0.53
N LYS A 26 8.04 -7.78 0.43
CA LYS A 26 7.01 -8.38 1.28
C LYS A 26 7.35 -8.27 2.77
N GLU A 27 8.63 -8.38 3.10
CA GLU A 27 9.15 -8.29 4.47
C GLU A 27 8.96 -6.87 5.03
N LYS A 28 9.29 -5.84 4.23
CA LYS A 28 9.10 -4.43 4.59
C LYS A 28 7.64 -4.02 4.73
N LEU A 29 6.73 -4.66 3.99
CA LEU A 29 5.30 -4.35 4.08
C LEU A 29 4.75 -4.65 5.48
N PHE A 30 5.31 -5.65 6.17
CA PHE A 30 4.95 -5.95 7.55
C PHE A 30 5.37 -4.80 8.49
N GLU A 31 6.64 -4.39 8.43
CA GLU A 31 7.19 -3.27 9.22
C GLU A 31 6.41 -1.96 8.99
N ILE A 32 6.06 -1.68 7.73
CA ILE A 32 5.24 -0.52 7.36
C ILE A 32 3.86 -0.58 8.02
N ASN A 33 3.21 -1.75 8.00
CA ASN A 33 1.89 -1.87 8.61
C ASN A 33 1.95 -1.81 10.14
N GLU A 34 3.01 -2.33 10.75
CA GLU A 34 3.27 -2.21 12.19
C GLU A 34 3.43 -0.75 12.60
N HIS A 35 4.18 0.05 11.80
CA HIS A 35 4.33 1.49 12.01
C HIS A 35 2.99 2.26 12.06
N TYR A 36 2.00 1.84 11.29
CA TYR A 36 0.68 2.49 11.22
C TYR A 36 -0.38 1.89 12.16
N GLN A 37 -0.15 0.69 12.69
CA GLN A 37 -1.17 -0.13 13.34
C GLN A 37 -1.87 0.58 14.51
N ASP A 38 -1.10 1.25 15.36
CA ASP A 38 -1.61 1.88 16.59
C ASP A 38 -2.04 3.34 16.39
N LYS A 39 -1.85 3.87 15.18
CA LYS A 39 -2.17 5.27 14.86
C LYS A 39 -3.64 5.40 14.46
N ILE A 40 -4.27 6.44 14.98
CA ILE A 40 -5.62 6.85 14.58
C ILE A 40 -5.49 8.14 13.78
N TYR A 41 -6.28 8.25 12.73
CA TYR A 41 -6.29 9.39 11.83
C TYR A 41 -7.68 9.98 11.72
N SER A 42 -7.75 11.25 11.34
CA SER A 42 -8.99 11.94 10.98
C SER A 42 -8.96 12.33 9.50
N LEU A 43 -10.08 12.11 8.81
CA LEU A 43 -10.24 12.49 7.41
C LEU A 43 -10.26 14.01 7.22
N LYS A 44 -9.44 14.51 6.28
CA LYS A 44 -9.36 15.95 5.97
C LYS A 44 -10.55 16.49 5.18
N LYS A 45 -11.23 15.63 4.42
CA LYS A 45 -12.37 15.94 3.54
C LYS A 45 -13.36 14.78 3.53
N ASP A 46 -14.56 15.04 3.00
CA ASP A 46 -15.48 13.95 2.65
C ASP A 46 -14.85 13.10 1.55
N THR A 47 -14.74 11.80 1.78
CA THR A 47 -14.09 10.86 0.87
C THR A 47 -15.10 9.80 0.45
N LYS A 48 -15.44 9.78 -0.84
CA LYS A 48 -16.25 8.72 -1.43
C LYS A 48 -15.41 7.44 -1.48
N VAL A 49 -15.75 6.46 -0.64
CA VAL A 49 -14.97 5.23 -0.43
C VAL A 49 -15.54 4.04 -1.20
N SER A 50 -16.80 4.12 -1.63
CA SER A 50 -17.42 3.16 -2.53
C SER A 50 -18.53 3.85 -3.35
N MET A 51 -19.26 3.09 -4.18
CA MET A 51 -20.39 3.62 -4.92
C MET A 51 -21.53 4.11 -4.02
N THR A 52 -21.68 3.50 -2.83
CA THR A 52 -22.80 3.74 -1.91
C THR A 52 -22.38 4.37 -0.59
N GLU A 53 -21.07 4.56 -0.37
CA GLU A 53 -20.54 4.98 0.92
C GLU A 53 -19.56 6.15 0.78
N THR A 54 -19.76 7.15 1.64
CA THR A 54 -18.89 8.31 1.77
C THR A 54 -18.50 8.45 3.23
N PHE A 55 -17.21 8.41 3.51
CA PHE A 55 -16.70 8.75 4.83
C PHE A 55 -16.64 10.26 4.97
N LYS A 56 -17.11 10.77 6.10
CA LYS A 56 -17.22 12.20 6.35
C LYS A 56 -15.92 12.79 6.86
N LYS A 57 -15.67 14.06 6.53
CA LYS A 57 -14.59 14.85 7.12
C LYS A 57 -14.66 14.75 8.66
N GLY A 58 -13.52 14.59 9.30
CA GLY A 58 -13.43 14.45 10.75
C GLY A 58 -13.57 13.01 11.26
N MET A 59 -14.12 12.10 10.46
CA MET A 59 -14.30 10.69 10.87
C MET A 59 -12.95 10.07 11.24
N LEU A 60 -12.94 9.36 12.36
CA LEU A 60 -11.76 8.69 12.88
C LEU A 60 -11.60 7.33 12.21
N VAL A 61 -10.43 7.11 11.63
CA VAL A 61 -10.09 5.91 10.89
C VAL A 61 -8.72 5.39 11.30
N ARG A 62 -8.53 4.09 11.16
CA ARG A 62 -7.21 3.45 11.11
C ARG A 62 -6.87 3.14 9.67
N ILE A 63 -5.58 3.03 9.37
CA ILE A 63 -5.11 2.74 8.02
C ILE A 63 -4.29 1.46 7.96
N TYR A 64 -4.16 0.95 6.76
CA TYR A 64 -3.17 -0.06 6.43
C TYR A 64 -2.75 0.04 4.97
N ILE A 65 -1.55 -0.48 4.70
CA ILE A 65 -0.94 -0.41 3.39
C ILE A 65 -1.03 -1.79 2.73
N GLU A 66 -1.55 -1.80 1.50
CA GLU A 66 -1.41 -2.94 0.59
C GLU A 66 -0.45 -2.56 -0.54
N SER A 67 0.39 -3.51 -0.94
CA SER A 67 1.29 -3.33 -2.08
C SER A 67 1.23 -4.54 -3.00
N THR A 68 1.13 -4.27 -4.30
CA THR A 68 1.37 -5.22 -5.38
C THR A 68 2.62 -4.78 -6.16
N PRO A 69 3.09 -5.55 -7.14
CA PRO A 69 4.21 -5.12 -7.99
C PRO A 69 3.97 -3.80 -8.74
N SER A 70 2.72 -3.46 -9.03
CA SER A 70 2.36 -2.31 -9.87
C SER A 70 1.79 -1.12 -9.10
N LEU A 71 1.36 -1.31 -7.85
CA LEU A 71 0.65 -0.27 -7.12
C LEU A 71 0.80 -0.40 -5.61
N ILE A 72 0.60 0.73 -4.93
CA ILE A 72 0.40 0.82 -3.50
C ILE A 72 -0.98 1.40 -3.23
N LYS A 73 -1.64 0.89 -2.20
CA LYS A 73 -2.94 1.35 -1.72
C LYS A 73 -2.84 1.71 -0.26
N VAL A 74 -3.32 2.91 0.07
CA VAL A 74 -3.67 3.30 1.43
C VAL A 74 -5.15 2.98 1.61
N LYS A 75 -5.43 2.00 2.47
CA LYS A 75 -6.79 1.66 2.86
C LYS A 75 -7.08 2.15 4.27
N CYS A 76 -8.33 2.52 4.53
CA CYS A 76 -8.78 2.90 5.85
C CYS A 76 -10.03 2.13 6.28
N PHE A 77 -10.28 2.11 7.58
CA PHE A 77 -11.50 1.58 8.19
C PHE A 77 -11.85 2.36 9.45
N PRO A 78 -13.12 2.36 9.89
CA PRO A 78 -13.53 3.06 11.12
C PRO A 78 -12.68 2.65 12.33
N ALA A 79 -12.24 3.63 13.13
CA ALA A 79 -11.28 3.40 14.22
C ALA A 79 -11.81 2.53 15.36
N ASP A 80 -13.14 2.41 15.48
CA ASP A 80 -13.87 1.57 16.43
C ASP A 80 -13.92 0.08 16.01
N GLN A 81 -13.59 -0.23 14.75
CA GLN A 81 -13.58 -1.60 14.25
C GLN A 81 -12.20 -2.25 14.40
N LYS A 82 -12.20 -3.59 14.53
CA LYS A 82 -10.99 -4.41 14.42
C LYS A 82 -10.69 -4.70 12.95
N ARG A 83 -9.41 -4.69 12.58
CA ARG A 83 -8.95 -4.95 11.21
C ARG A 83 -9.50 -6.26 10.64
N GLU A 84 -9.56 -7.33 11.44
CA GLU A 84 -10.01 -8.67 11.04
C GLU A 84 -11.46 -8.69 10.54
N HIS A 85 -12.30 -7.77 11.01
CA HIS A 85 -13.73 -7.71 10.68
C HIS A 85 -14.07 -6.48 9.83
N ALA A 86 -13.12 -5.58 9.63
CA ALA A 86 -13.33 -4.33 8.93
C ALA A 86 -13.08 -4.48 7.43
N ILE A 87 -13.98 -3.92 6.61
CA ILE A 87 -13.76 -3.84 5.17
C ILE A 87 -12.92 -2.60 4.89
N GLY A 88 -11.65 -2.80 4.55
CA GLY A 88 -10.76 -1.69 4.21
C GLY A 88 -11.19 -0.98 2.94
N ARG A 89 -11.42 0.32 3.05
CA ARG A 89 -11.80 1.23 1.98
C ARG A 89 -10.61 1.95 1.41
N LEU A 90 -10.51 2.02 0.09
CA LEU A 90 -9.42 2.73 -0.58
C LEU A 90 -9.59 4.24 -0.41
N ILE A 91 -8.52 4.93 0.02
CA ILE A 91 -8.51 6.40 0.13
C ILE A 91 -7.42 7.06 -0.70
N ALA A 92 -6.32 6.35 -0.95
CA ALA A 92 -5.27 6.79 -1.86
C ALA A 92 -4.60 5.59 -2.51
N TYR A 93 -4.08 5.79 -3.72
CA TYR A 93 -3.22 4.81 -4.38
C TYR A 93 -2.14 5.52 -5.18
N GLN A 94 -1.05 4.82 -5.43
CA GLN A 94 0.03 5.26 -6.30
C GLN A 94 0.40 4.11 -7.24
N VAL A 95 0.58 4.40 -8.53
CA VAL A 95 1.05 3.41 -9.51
C VAL A 95 2.56 3.51 -9.70
N ASN A 96 3.18 2.41 -10.09
CA ASN A 96 4.64 2.29 -10.25
C ASN A 96 5.22 3.30 -11.26
N GLU A 97 4.46 3.62 -12.32
CA GLU A 97 4.89 4.59 -13.34
C GLU A 97 5.13 5.98 -12.76
N ASP A 98 4.35 6.38 -11.75
CA ASP A 98 4.50 7.67 -11.06
C ASP A 98 5.72 7.71 -10.12
N LEU A 99 6.34 6.56 -9.86
CA LEU A 99 7.37 6.37 -8.84
C LEU A 99 8.75 6.09 -9.43
N GLU A 100 8.91 6.20 -10.75
CA GLU A 100 10.17 5.97 -11.47
C GLU A 100 10.88 4.66 -11.08
N LYS A 101 10.12 3.60 -10.74
CA LYS A 101 10.64 2.31 -10.25
C LYS A 101 11.51 2.39 -8.98
N LYS A 102 11.38 3.45 -8.18
CA LYS A 102 12.08 3.58 -6.89
C LYS A 102 11.37 2.75 -5.81
N THR A 103 12.16 2.18 -4.89
CA THR A 103 11.62 1.56 -3.67
C THR A 103 11.00 2.66 -2.81
N ILE A 104 9.75 2.46 -2.38
CA ILE A 104 9.07 3.41 -1.50
C ILE A 104 9.50 3.23 -0.05
N SER A 105 9.80 4.34 0.62
CA SER A 105 10.08 4.37 2.06
C SER A 105 8.82 4.69 2.87
N ILE A 106 8.91 4.58 4.21
CA ILE A 106 7.82 4.96 5.11
C ILE A 106 7.56 6.48 5.02
N GLU A 107 8.60 7.28 4.88
CA GLU A 107 8.50 8.74 4.79
C GLU A 107 7.73 9.18 3.53
N ASP A 108 7.85 8.44 2.43
CA ASP A 108 7.07 8.71 1.22
C ASP A 108 5.60 8.33 1.40
N LEU A 109 5.33 7.22 2.11
CA LEU A 109 3.96 6.84 2.50
C LEU A 109 3.35 7.87 3.45
N ASP A 110 4.12 8.40 4.39
CA ASP A 110 3.66 9.43 5.32
C ASP A 110 3.21 10.69 4.60
N LYS A 111 3.88 11.08 3.51
CA LYS A 111 3.42 12.19 2.66
C LYS A 111 2.09 11.88 1.99
N ILE A 112 1.92 10.68 1.44
CA ILE A 112 0.66 10.24 0.81
C ILE A 112 -0.47 10.24 1.84
N VAL A 113 -0.23 9.66 3.01
CA VAL A 113 -1.17 9.63 4.14
C VAL A 113 -1.52 11.06 4.57
N ALA A 114 -0.52 11.93 4.72
CA ALA A 114 -0.72 13.31 5.14
C ALA A 114 -1.54 14.14 4.14
N ASN A 115 -1.63 13.76 2.87
CA ASN A 115 -2.51 14.46 1.92
C ASN A 115 -4.00 14.22 2.21
N GLU A 116 -4.34 13.01 2.68
CA GLU A 116 -5.73 12.60 2.91
C GLU A 116 -6.15 12.67 4.39
N LEU A 117 -5.19 12.57 5.30
CA LEU A 117 -5.40 12.31 6.72
C LEU A 117 -4.56 13.20 7.62
N THR A 118 -5.06 13.43 8.83
CA THR A 118 -4.32 14.06 9.93
C THR A 118 -4.24 13.07 11.08
N GLU A 119 -3.04 12.83 11.63
CA GLU A 119 -2.90 11.96 12.82
C GLU A 119 -3.66 12.55 14.01
N TYR A 120 -4.55 11.76 14.59
CA TYR A 120 -5.35 12.12 15.75
C TYR A 120 -4.62 11.68 17.02
N LYS A 121 -4.00 12.65 17.70
CA LYS A 121 -3.47 12.45 19.04
C LYS A 121 -4.58 12.76 20.04
N LYS A 122 -5.09 11.73 20.72
CA LYS A 122 -6.06 11.92 21.80
C LYS A 122 -5.44 12.87 22.82
N LYS A 123 -6.02 14.06 22.99
CA LYS A 123 -5.62 14.96 24.08
C LYS A 123 -5.91 14.20 25.38
N LYS A 124 -4.85 13.99 26.17
CA LYS A 124 -4.97 13.47 27.54
C LYS A 124 -5.78 14.44 28.39
#